data_AF-A0A6M0CI01-F1
#
_entry.id   AF-A0A6M0CI01-F1
#
_cell.length_a   1.000
_cell.length_b   1.000
_cell.length_c   1.000
_cell.angle_alpha   90.00
_cell.angle_beta   90.00
_cell.angle_gamma   90.00
#
_symmetry.space_group_name_H-M   'P 1'
#
loop_
_entity.id
_entity.type
_entity.pdbx_description
1 polymer ?
#
loop_
_entity_poly.entity_id
_entity_poly.type
_entity_poly.pdbx_seq_one_letter_code
_entity_poly.pdbx_strand_id
1 'polypeptide(L)'
;SEFGSRVRIETTDVDENGILVTGWKFWRDCQALLSPPHLLIIATLPLPSLENPLVAGRVADYKKRGLDWFRLYLLPEALRELQRATITLRESQGVLALLDSRVIHRSYGHQVLAALSPYARIDYLDTTWLV
;
A
#
# COMPACT_ATOMS: atom_id res chain seq x y z
N SER A 1 -12.01 5.37 -27.86
CA SER A 1 -10.96 5.54 -26.83
C SER A 1 -11.57 5.68 -25.43
N GLU A 2 -12.63 4.92 -25.12
CA GLU A 2 -13.55 5.18 -23.99
C GLU A 2 -12.97 5.02 -22.57
N PHE A 3 -11.89 4.27 -22.38
CA PHE A 3 -11.39 3.96 -21.02
C PHE A 3 -10.47 5.02 -20.42
N GLY A 4 -9.92 5.94 -21.22
CA GLY A 4 -8.96 6.94 -20.74
C GLY A 4 -9.59 8.03 -19.85
N SER A 5 -10.88 8.32 -20.03
CA SER A 5 -11.57 9.41 -19.31
C SER A 5 -11.79 9.14 -17.82
N ARG A 6 -11.79 7.86 -17.42
CA ARG A 6 -12.02 7.42 -16.03
C ARG A 6 -10.74 7.43 -15.18
N VAL A 7 -9.57 7.51 -15.82
CA VAL A 7 -8.29 7.50 -15.11
C VAL A 7 -7.96 8.92 -14.66
N ARG A 8 -7.78 9.08 -13.35
CA ARG A 8 -7.38 10.33 -12.71
C ARG A 8 -6.07 10.13 -11.99
N ILE A 9 -5.25 11.17 -11.95
CA ILE A 9 -3.94 11.16 -11.27
C ILE A 9 -3.99 12.19 -10.15
N GLU A 10 -3.74 11.73 -8.93
CA GLU A 10 -3.57 12.58 -7.74
C GLU A 10 -4.58 13.74 -7.63
N THR A 11 -5.87 13.40 -7.72
CA THR A 11 -7.01 14.31 -7.51
C THR A 11 -8.04 13.66 -6.60
N THR A 12 -8.80 14.49 -5.89
CA THR A 12 -9.95 14.05 -5.08
C THR A 12 -11.25 14.00 -5.86
N ASP A 13 -11.27 14.57 -7.07
CA ASP A 13 -12.41 14.53 -7.99
C ASP A 13 -12.36 13.25 -8.82
N VAL A 14 -12.93 12.17 -8.26
CA VAL A 14 -12.96 10.83 -8.85
C VAL A 14 -14.40 10.37 -8.91
N ASP A 15 -14.86 10.03 -10.12
CA ASP A 15 -16.20 9.49 -10.34
C ASP A 15 -16.40 8.16 -9.60
N GLU A 16 -17.65 7.75 -9.33
CA GLU A 16 -18.01 6.50 -8.62
C GLU A 16 -17.35 5.25 -9.22
N ASN A 17 -17.09 5.30 -10.52
CA ASN A 17 -16.50 4.25 -11.33
C ASN A 17 -15.10 4.66 -11.84
N GLY A 18 -14.47 5.65 -11.24
CA GLY A 18 -13.16 6.17 -11.62
C GLY A 18 -12.00 5.25 -11.21
N ILE A 19 -10.85 5.45 -11.86
CA ILE A 19 -9.58 4.82 -11.49
C ILE A 19 -8.66 5.94 -11.02
N LEU A 20 -8.32 5.94 -9.73
CA LEU A 20 -7.31 6.86 -9.20
C LEU A 20 -5.93 6.20 -9.22
N VAL A 21 -4.98 6.83 -9.89
CA VAL A 21 -3.56 6.50 -9.85
C VAL A 21 -2.86 7.53 -8.97
N THR A 22 -2.12 7.06 -7.97
CA THR A 22 -1.56 7.97 -6.96
C THR A 22 -0.29 7.41 -6.32
N GLY A 23 0.59 8.32 -5.89
CA GLY A 23 1.69 7.99 -5.00
C GLY A 23 1.26 7.89 -3.53
N TRP A 24 2.12 7.31 -2.70
CA TRP A 24 1.88 7.12 -1.27
C TRP A 24 1.57 8.40 -0.50
N LYS A 25 2.22 9.51 -0.84
CA LYS A 25 2.01 10.78 -0.16
C LYS A 25 0.59 11.29 -0.38
N PHE A 26 0.15 11.36 -1.63
CA PHE A 26 -1.20 11.83 -1.94
C PHE A 26 -2.24 10.90 -1.31
N TRP A 27 -2.11 9.57 -1.46
CA TRP A 27 -3.05 8.64 -0.82
C TRP A 27 -3.15 8.85 0.68
N ARG A 28 -2.02 8.96 1.38
CA ARG A 28 -2.02 9.18 2.83
C ARG A 28 -2.73 10.47 3.22
N ASP A 29 -2.49 11.54 2.47
CA ASP A 29 -2.99 12.88 2.80
C ASP A 29 -4.47 13.05 2.39
N CYS A 30 -4.94 12.33 1.38
CA CYS A 30 -6.26 12.50 0.77
C CYS A 30 -7.23 11.32 0.92
N GLN A 31 -6.81 10.14 1.40
CA GLN A 31 -7.70 8.96 1.46
C GLN A 31 -9.01 9.22 2.21
N ALA A 32 -9.00 10.05 3.26
CA ALA A 32 -10.19 10.38 4.04
C ALA A 32 -11.19 11.31 3.31
N LEU A 33 -10.77 11.92 2.20
CA LEU A 33 -11.60 12.80 1.36
C LEU A 33 -12.19 12.04 0.15
N LEU A 34 -11.73 10.81 -0.08
CA LEU A 34 -12.16 9.96 -1.18
C LEU A 34 -13.26 9.01 -0.71
N SER A 35 -14.14 8.64 -1.62
CA SER A 35 -15.02 7.49 -1.40
C SER A 35 -14.18 6.23 -1.17
N PRO A 36 -14.52 5.39 -0.17
CA PRO A 36 -13.86 4.12 0.05
C PRO A 36 -13.74 3.29 -1.23
N PRO A 37 -12.54 2.85 -1.63
CA PRO A 37 -12.38 2.06 -2.85
C PRO A 37 -13.00 0.68 -2.68
N HIS A 38 -13.57 0.14 -3.75
CA HIS A 38 -13.94 -1.28 -3.83
C HIS A 38 -12.70 -2.17 -4.04
N LEU A 39 -11.69 -1.65 -4.76
CA LEU A 39 -10.41 -2.30 -5.00
C LEU A 39 -9.27 -1.31 -4.75
N LEU A 40 -8.36 -1.67 -3.85
CA LEU A 40 -7.08 -0.99 -3.66
C LEU A 40 -5.96 -1.87 -4.21
N ILE A 41 -5.17 -1.34 -5.14
CA ILE A 41 -4.02 -2.05 -5.71
C ILE A 41 -2.73 -1.41 -5.19
N ILE A 42 -1.88 -2.22 -4.55
CA ILE A 42 -0.54 -1.82 -4.11
C ILE A 42 0.46 -2.58 -4.97
N ALA A 43 1.06 -1.87 -5.93
CA ALA A 43 2.03 -2.43 -6.86
C ALA A 43 3.33 -2.86 -6.18
N THR A 44 3.79 -2.06 -5.21
CA THR A 44 5.08 -2.24 -4.54
C THR A 44 4.93 -1.91 -3.06
N LEU A 45 5.52 -2.73 -2.18
CA LEU A 45 5.54 -2.46 -0.74
C LEU A 45 6.16 -1.08 -0.45
N PRO A 46 5.58 -0.28 0.47
CA PRO A 46 6.03 1.07 0.82
C PRO A 46 7.31 1.08 1.68
N LEU A 47 8.34 0.36 1.27
CA LEU A 47 9.64 0.44 1.91
C LEU A 47 10.24 1.84 1.69
N PRO A 48 10.71 2.53 2.74
CA PRO A 48 11.33 3.84 2.57
C PRO A 48 12.53 3.77 1.61
N SER A 49 12.58 4.69 0.64
CA SER A 49 13.64 4.71 -0.36
C SER A 49 14.98 5.14 0.24
N LEU A 50 16.05 4.40 -0.06
CA LEU A 50 17.42 4.76 0.33
C LEU A 50 17.96 5.98 -0.43
N GLU A 51 17.29 6.41 -1.49
CA GLU A 51 17.62 7.67 -2.19
C GLU A 51 17.23 8.90 -1.37
N ASN A 52 16.33 8.75 -0.40
CA ASN A 52 16.02 9.82 0.53
C ASN A 52 17.17 9.97 1.56
N PRO A 53 17.79 11.15 1.67
CA PRO A 53 18.95 11.34 2.54
C PRO A 53 18.67 11.11 4.02
N LEU A 54 17.43 11.36 4.49
CA LEU A 54 17.04 11.09 5.87
C LEU A 54 16.93 9.58 6.15
N VAL A 55 16.39 8.83 5.19
CA VAL A 55 16.31 7.36 5.26
C VAL A 55 17.72 6.78 5.24
N ALA A 56 18.56 7.22 4.31
CA ALA A 56 19.95 6.79 4.19
C ALA A 56 20.76 7.07 5.46
N GLY A 57 20.61 8.29 6.03
CA GLY A 57 21.26 8.68 7.28
C GLY A 57 20.84 7.80 8.45
N ARG A 58 19.54 7.50 8.57
CA ARG A 58 19.05 6.58 9.61
C ARG A 58 19.59 5.17 9.41
N VAL A 59 19.55 4.65 8.18
CA VAL A 59 20.14 3.33 7.87
C VAL A 59 21.64 3.27 8.22
N ALA A 60 22.39 4.33 7.94
CA ALA A 60 23.79 4.42 8.32
C ALA A 60 24.01 4.40 9.85
N ASP A 61 23.14 5.04 10.64
CA ASP A 61 23.18 4.98 12.11
C ASP A 61 22.99 3.54 12.63
N TYR A 62 21.94 2.84 12.15
CA TYR A 62 21.71 1.44 12.52
C TYR A 62 22.90 0.56 12.14
N LYS A 63 23.49 0.76 10.95
CA LYS A 63 24.70 0.02 10.52
C LYS A 63 25.89 0.28 11.43
N LYS A 64 26.16 1.52 11.82
CA LYS A 64 27.26 1.88 12.75
C LYS A 64 27.13 1.17 14.10
N ARG A 65 25.90 0.88 14.52
CA ARG A 65 25.57 0.19 15.77
C ARG A 65 25.50 -1.33 15.64
N GLY A 66 25.76 -1.89 14.45
CA GLY A 66 25.67 -3.33 14.19
C GLY A 66 24.24 -3.89 14.22
N LEU A 67 23.23 -3.03 14.00
CA LEU A 67 21.81 -3.39 14.08
C LEU A 67 21.23 -3.69 12.70
N ASP A 68 20.20 -4.55 12.66
CA ASP A 68 19.43 -4.84 11.44
C ASP A 68 18.49 -3.66 11.11
N TRP A 69 19.01 -2.72 10.33
CA TRP A 69 18.29 -1.55 9.84
C TRP A 69 17.04 -1.89 9.03
N PHE A 70 16.98 -3.06 8.38
CA PHE A 70 15.81 -3.45 7.61
C PHE A 70 14.68 -3.84 8.57
N ARG A 71 14.96 -4.75 9.52
CA ARG A 71 13.95 -5.24 10.47
C ARG A 71 13.55 -4.22 11.52
N LEU A 72 14.47 -3.35 11.92
CA LEU A 72 14.22 -2.38 13.00
C LEU A 72 13.74 -1.02 12.49
N TYR A 73 13.88 -0.73 11.18
CA TYR A 73 13.46 0.55 10.62
C TYR A 73 12.62 0.41 9.34
N LEU A 74 13.18 -0.10 8.23
CA LEU A 74 12.44 -0.06 6.96
C LEU A 74 11.14 -0.87 6.98
N LEU A 75 11.19 -2.10 7.49
CA LEU A 75 10.03 -2.97 7.53
C LEU A 75 8.93 -2.40 8.44
N PRO A 76 9.19 -2.02 9.71
CA PRO A 76 8.19 -1.39 10.56
C PRO A 76 7.50 -0.16 9.94
N GLU A 77 8.26 0.68 9.24
CA GLU A 77 7.69 1.85 8.56
C GLU A 77 6.80 1.46 7.39
N ALA A 78 7.21 0.47 6.58
CA ALA A 78 6.37 -0.05 5.51
C ALA A 78 5.07 -0.68 6.04
N LEU A 79 5.14 -1.44 7.14
CA LEU A 79 3.96 -2.03 7.78
C LEU A 79 2.99 -0.94 8.27
N ARG A 80 3.53 0.14 8.86
CA ARG A 80 2.73 1.28 9.33
C ARG A 80 2.02 1.99 8.17
N GLU A 81 2.72 2.23 7.06
CA GLU A 81 2.11 2.85 5.88
C GLU A 81 1.05 1.94 5.24
N LEU A 82 1.28 0.63 5.17
CA LEU A 82 0.28 -0.34 4.69
C LEU A 82 -0.98 -0.34 5.55
N GLN A 83 -0.82 -0.40 6.87
CA GLN A 83 -1.96 -0.35 7.80
C GLN A 83 -2.78 0.93 7.59
N ARG A 84 -2.11 2.09 7.54
CA ARG A 84 -2.75 3.38 7.29
C ARG A 84 -3.46 3.45 5.94
N ALA A 85 -2.86 2.91 4.89
CA ALA A 85 -3.41 2.98 3.54
C ALA A 85 -4.66 2.10 3.34
N THR A 86 -4.86 1.10 4.20
CA THR A 86 -6.02 0.19 4.13
C THR A 86 -7.19 0.60 5.01
N ILE A 87 -7.10 1.73 5.73
CA ILE A 87 -8.17 2.15 6.67
C ILE A 87 -9.49 2.33 5.93
N THR A 88 -9.52 3.12 4.86
CA THR A 88 -10.74 3.40 4.09
C THR A 88 -11.28 2.15 3.38
N LEU A 89 -10.39 1.27 2.90
CA LEU A 89 -10.78 -0.01 2.30
C LEU A 89 -11.54 -0.91 3.30
N ARG A 90 -11.21 -0.86 4.59
CA ARG A 90 -11.89 -1.66 5.61
C ARG A 90 -13.31 -1.18 5.87
N GLU A 91 -13.58 0.11 5.69
CA GLU A 91 -14.92 0.68 5.86
C GLU A 91 -15.89 0.16 4.79
N SER A 92 -15.41 -0.09 3.57
CA SER A 92 -16.20 -0.64 2.46
C SER A 92 -16.17 -2.17 2.35
N GLN A 93 -15.39 -2.87 3.19
CA GLN A 93 -15.12 -4.31 3.01
C GLN A 93 -14.56 -4.64 1.61
N GLY A 94 -13.77 -3.72 1.04
CA GLY A 94 -13.21 -3.88 -0.30
C GLY A 94 -12.06 -4.88 -0.39
N VAL A 95 -11.58 -5.08 -1.62
CA VAL A 95 -10.49 -6.00 -1.96
C VAL A 95 -9.15 -5.28 -1.97
N LEU A 96 -8.13 -5.90 -1.35
CA LEU A 96 -6.74 -5.46 -1.44
C LEU A 96 -5.96 -6.38 -2.38
N ALA A 97 -5.46 -5.83 -3.49
CA ALA A 97 -4.52 -6.53 -4.36
C ALA A 97 -3.08 -6.09 -4.05
N LEU A 98 -2.28 -7.00 -3.47
CA LEU A 98 -0.84 -6.81 -3.29
C LEU A 98 -0.10 -7.47 -4.46
N LEU A 99 0.49 -6.67 -5.34
CA LEU A 99 1.18 -7.18 -6.54
C LEU A 99 2.69 -7.35 -6.34
N ASP A 100 3.16 -7.21 -5.10
CA ASP A 100 4.57 -7.36 -4.74
C ASP A 100 4.88 -8.80 -4.31
N SER A 101 5.63 -9.53 -5.13
CA SER A 101 5.95 -10.95 -4.91
C SER A 101 6.76 -11.21 -3.64
N ARG A 102 7.36 -10.17 -3.04
CA ARG A 102 8.09 -10.28 -1.77
C ARG A 102 7.19 -10.68 -0.62
N VAL A 103 5.90 -10.37 -0.67
CA VAL A 103 4.91 -10.79 0.33
C VAL A 103 4.83 -12.31 0.42
N ILE A 104 5.05 -13.02 -0.69
CA ILE A 104 4.99 -14.48 -0.75
C ILE A 104 6.37 -15.09 -0.52
N HIS A 105 7.41 -14.57 -1.18
CA HIS A 105 8.70 -15.25 -1.25
C HIS A 105 9.73 -14.80 -0.21
N ARG A 106 9.50 -13.69 0.51
CA ARG A 106 10.45 -13.22 1.54
C ARG A 106 10.01 -13.64 2.93
N SER A 107 10.99 -13.93 3.78
CA SER A 107 10.74 -14.35 5.16
C SER A 107 9.95 -13.33 5.97
N TYR A 108 9.97 -12.03 5.64
CA TYR A 108 9.16 -11.01 6.32
C TYR A 108 7.72 -10.88 5.76
N GLY A 109 7.38 -11.61 4.70
CA GLY A 109 6.06 -11.54 4.07
C GLY A 109 4.91 -11.87 5.02
N HIS A 110 5.12 -12.80 5.95
CA HIS A 110 4.15 -13.09 7.01
C HIS A 110 3.85 -11.88 7.91
N GLN A 111 4.82 -10.99 8.14
CA GLN A 111 4.61 -9.78 8.94
C GLN A 111 3.79 -8.74 8.18
N VAL A 112 4.00 -8.65 6.86
CA VAL A 112 3.17 -7.83 5.97
C VAL A 112 1.71 -8.27 6.05
N LEU A 113 1.47 -9.57 5.88
CA LEU A 113 0.13 -10.14 5.97
C LEU A 113 -0.46 -9.97 7.38
N ALA A 114 0.30 -10.23 8.44
CA ALA A 114 -0.16 -10.04 9.81
C ALA A 114 -0.55 -8.59 10.14
N ALA A 115 0.20 -7.60 9.61
CA ALA A 115 -0.14 -6.20 9.77
C ALA A 115 -1.48 -5.84 9.11
N LEU A 116 -1.90 -6.61 8.10
CA LEU A 116 -3.16 -6.45 7.38
C LEU A 116 -4.29 -7.32 7.94
N SER A 117 -4.07 -8.05 9.03
CA SER A 117 -5.13 -8.80 9.69
C SER A 117 -6.21 -7.87 10.29
N PRO A 118 -7.49 -8.30 10.33
CA PRO A 118 -8.02 -9.52 9.69
C PRO A 118 -8.19 -9.34 8.17
N TYR A 119 -8.04 -10.46 7.44
CA TYR A 119 -8.32 -10.56 5.99
C TYR A 119 -8.73 -11.99 5.64
N ALA A 120 -9.52 -12.15 4.58
CA ALA A 120 -9.73 -13.42 3.89
C ALA A 120 -8.82 -13.45 2.66
N ARG A 121 -7.96 -14.47 2.55
CA ARG A 121 -7.04 -14.58 1.41
C ARG A 121 -7.71 -15.34 0.28
N ILE A 122 -7.68 -14.77 -0.91
CA ILE A 122 -8.04 -15.42 -2.16
C ILE A 122 -6.84 -15.41 -3.10
N ASP A 123 -6.76 -16.41 -3.97
CA ASP A 123 -5.78 -16.54 -5.05
C ASP A 123 -6.45 -16.48 -6.45
N TYR A 124 -7.73 -16.15 -6.48
CA TYR A 124 -8.54 -15.89 -7.66
C TYR A 124 -9.16 -14.50 -7.57
N LEU A 125 -9.55 -13.93 -8.72
CA LEU A 125 -10.36 -12.72 -8.76
C LEU A 125 -11.82 -13.15 -8.87
N ASP A 126 -12.58 -13.05 -7.78
CA ASP A 126 -14.03 -13.05 -7.89
C ASP A 126 -14.43 -11.79 -8.66
N THR A 127 -15.17 -11.90 -9.76
CA THR A 127 -15.60 -10.73 -10.55
C THR A 127 -17.05 -10.35 -10.30
N THR A 128 -17.75 -11.05 -9.41
CA THR A 128 -19.17 -10.77 -9.13
C THR A 128 -19.42 -9.39 -8.53
N TRP A 129 -18.40 -8.74 -7.95
CA TRP A 129 -18.45 -7.37 -7.43
C TRP A 129 -18.10 -6.28 -8.47
N LEU A 130 -17.70 -6.65 -9.70
CA LEU A 130 -17.37 -5.70 -10.77
C LEU A 130 -18.61 -5.30 -11.62
N VAL A 131 -19.81 -5.69 -11.20
CA VAL A 131 -21.08 -5.46 -11.92
C VAL A 131 -21.79 -4.23 -11.38
#